data_AF-A0A7G3BTS5-F1
#
_entry.id   AF-A0A7G3BTS5-F1
#
_cell.length_a   1.000
_cell.length_b   1.000
_cell.length_c   1.000
_cell.angle_alpha   90.00
_cell.angle_beta   90.00
_cell.angle_gamma   90.00
#
_symmetry.space_group_name_H-M   'P 1'
#
loop_
_entity.id
_entity.type
_entity.pdbx_description
1 polymer ?
#
loop_
_entity_poly.entity_id
_entity_poly.type
_entity_poly.pdbx_seq_one_letter_code
_entity_poly.pdbx_strand_id
1 'polypeptide(L)'
;MRNYKFYILSIMLILQGCATPGWRSVQLQDYLQPYIGQSADNIQQNLNLKSLGFQTLKQPTKTDQQLVFTVLRPINIPVPIVQTYPGAGPTMIGTRLGATTTSQQSYDVNFYCHIIFDLDQQQIARSIRYEGKAC
;
A
#
# COMPACT_ATOMS: atom_id res chain seq x y z
N MET A 1 -3.51 38.46 46.63
CA MET A 1 -3.90 37.23 45.90
C MET A 1 -4.09 37.52 44.40
N ARG A 2 -3.03 37.86 43.65
CA ARG A 2 -3.17 38.34 42.24
C ARG A 2 -2.09 37.83 41.28
N ASN A 3 -1.40 36.73 41.62
CA ASN A 3 -0.28 36.23 40.80
C ASN A 3 -0.45 34.78 40.31
N TYR A 4 -1.48 34.04 40.75
CA TYR A 4 -1.67 32.64 40.35
C TYR A 4 -2.25 32.49 38.94
N LYS A 5 -2.97 33.51 38.45
CA LYS A 5 -3.62 33.50 37.12
C LYS A 5 -2.60 33.42 35.99
N PHE A 6 -1.41 34.01 36.16
CA PHE A 6 -0.34 33.95 35.17
C PHE A 6 0.40 32.61 35.17
N TYR A 7 0.42 31.90 36.31
CA TYR A 7 1.06 30.58 36.40
C TYR A 7 0.30 29.49 35.63
N ILE A 8 -1.03 29.59 35.53
CA ILE A 8 -1.83 28.62 34.77
C ILE A 8 -1.60 28.75 33.26
N LEU A 9 -1.30 29.96 32.75
CA LEU A 9 -1.07 30.16 31.31
C LEU A 9 0.26 29.54 30.83
N SER A 10 1.28 29.46 31.70
CA SER A 10 2.61 28.94 31.32
C SER A 10 2.68 27.41 31.22
N ILE A 11 1.74 26.68 31.84
CA ILE A 11 1.73 25.21 31.84
C ILE A 11 1.13 24.63 30.54
N MET A 12 0.33 25.40 29.81
CA MET A 12 -0.29 24.95 28.57
C MET A 12 0.64 24.95 27.35
N LEU A 13 1.84 25.53 27.43
CA LEU A 13 2.73 25.70 26.27
C LEU A 13 3.71 24.54 26.04
N ILE A 14 3.69 23.49 26.88
CA ILE A 14 4.71 22.42 26.85
C ILE A 14 4.18 21.10 26.26
N LEU A 15 2.90 21.02 25.87
CA LEU A 15 2.34 19.86 25.18
C LEU A 15 2.46 20.02 23.65
N GLN A 16 3.67 20.17 23.15
CA GLN A 16 3.95 19.94 21.74
C GLN A 16 4.13 18.42 21.59
N GLY A 17 3.02 17.71 21.43
CA GLY A 17 3.07 16.29 21.09
C GLY A 17 3.80 16.14 19.77
N CYS A 18 4.94 15.44 19.77
CA CYS A 18 5.50 14.91 18.54
C CYS A 18 4.45 13.95 17.98
N ALA A 19 3.65 14.41 17.01
CA ALA A 19 2.93 13.50 16.15
C ALA A 19 4.01 12.68 15.45
N THR A 20 4.22 11.45 15.91
CA THR A 20 4.90 10.41 15.14
C THR A 20 4.33 10.54 13.73
N PRO A 21 5.13 10.80 12.68
CA PRO A 21 4.59 10.91 11.35
C PRO A 21 3.84 9.62 11.09
N GLY A 22 2.50 9.70 11.17
CA GLY A 22 1.63 8.60 10.83
C GLY A 22 2.06 8.20 9.44
N TRP A 23 2.39 6.93 9.25
CA TRP A 23 2.94 6.40 8.01
C TRP A 23 2.05 6.88 6.87
N ARG A 24 2.43 8.00 6.25
CA ARG A 24 1.71 8.52 5.11
C ARG A 24 2.03 7.49 4.04
N SER A 25 1.04 6.69 3.70
CA SER A 25 1.05 5.93 2.46
C SER A 25 1.24 6.97 1.36
N VAL A 26 2.49 7.24 0.98
CA VAL A 26 2.79 8.04 -0.20
C VAL A 26 2.03 7.34 -1.32
N GLN A 27 1.09 8.06 -1.93
CA GLN A 27 0.35 7.50 -3.04
C GLN A 27 1.37 7.18 -4.13
N LEU A 28 1.43 5.91 -4.53
CA LEU A 28 2.37 5.42 -5.55
C LEU A 28 2.34 6.34 -6.79
N GLN A 29 1.14 6.80 -7.16
CA GLN A 29 0.92 7.75 -8.25
C GLN A 29 1.74 9.04 -8.09
N ASP A 30 1.68 9.67 -6.91
CA ASP A 30 2.38 10.92 -6.63
C ASP A 30 3.91 10.73 -6.65
N TYR A 31 4.37 9.58 -6.17
CA TYR A 31 5.80 9.25 -6.22
C TYR A 31 6.30 9.02 -7.64
N LEU A 32 5.46 8.46 -8.52
CA LEU A 32 5.84 8.17 -9.90
C LEU A 32 5.72 9.39 -10.82
N GLN A 33 4.86 10.36 -10.49
CA GLN A 33 4.59 11.54 -11.31
C GLN A 33 5.85 12.31 -11.76
N PRO A 34 6.87 12.54 -10.92
CA PRO A 34 8.08 13.27 -11.31
C PRO A 34 8.92 12.56 -12.38
N TYR A 35 8.73 11.24 -12.57
CA TYR A 35 9.48 10.44 -13.54
C TYR A 35 8.92 10.57 -14.97
N ILE A 36 7.73 11.15 -15.15
CA ILE A 36 7.23 11.51 -16.48
C ILE A 36 8.12 12.59 -17.07
N GLY A 37 8.55 12.40 -18.32
CA GLY A 37 9.49 13.28 -19.02
C GLY A 37 10.96 12.94 -18.78
N GLN A 38 11.27 11.91 -17.99
CA GLN A 38 12.64 11.42 -17.78
C GLN A 38 12.98 10.25 -18.71
N SER A 39 14.27 10.01 -18.91
CA SER A 39 14.73 8.87 -19.71
C SER A 39 14.56 7.56 -18.96
N ALA A 40 14.30 6.48 -19.69
CA ALA A 40 14.13 5.14 -19.14
C ALA A 40 15.33 4.71 -18.27
N ASP A 41 16.56 5.08 -18.64
CA ASP A 41 17.76 4.76 -17.87
C ASP A 41 17.81 5.52 -16.54
N ASN A 42 17.39 6.80 -16.54
CA ASN A 42 17.31 7.58 -15.31
C ASN A 42 16.24 6.99 -14.37
N ILE A 43 15.06 6.65 -14.91
CA ILE A 43 13.97 6.04 -14.15
C ILE A 43 14.45 4.71 -13.56
N GLN A 44 15.11 3.86 -14.34
CA GLN A 44 15.63 2.57 -13.86
C GLN A 44 16.67 2.71 -12.73
N GLN A 45 17.47 3.78 -12.72
CA GLN A 45 18.48 4.00 -11.70
C GLN A 45 17.93 4.66 -10.43
N ASN A 46 16.98 5.58 -10.57
CA ASN A 46 16.52 6.43 -9.48
C ASN A 46 15.20 5.95 -8.86
N LEU A 47 14.35 5.24 -9.62
CA LEU A 47 13.09 4.74 -9.11
C LEU A 47 13.32 3.61 -8.09
N ASN A 48 12.96 3.87 -6.84
CA ASN A 48 13.08 2.89 -5.77
C ASN A 48 11.73 2.57 -5.14
N LEU A 49 11.01 1.62 -5.74
CA LEU A 49 9.73 1.13 -5.22
C LEU A 49 9.86 0.42 -3.87
N LYS A 50 11.04 -0.13 -3.53
CA LYS A 50 11.28 -0.75 -2.23
C LYS A 50 11.26 0.27 -1.10
N SER A 51 11.66 1.52 -1.37
CA SER A 51 11.58 2.61 -0.38
C SER A 51 10.14 2.92 0.05
N LEU A 52 9.16 2.61 -0.80
CA LEU A 52 7.73 2.73 -0.51
C LEU A 52 7.14 1.46 0.13
N GLY A 53 7.95 0.44 0.42
CA GLY A 53 7.51 -0.82 1.00
C GLY A 53 6.99 -1.85 -0.01
N PHE A 54 7.15 -1.61 -1.31
CA PHE A 54 6.79 -2.59 -2.33
C PHE A 54 7.86 -3.67 -2.49
N GLN A 55 7.42 -4.92 -2.64
CA GLN A 55 8.28 -6.01 -3.06
C GLN A 55 8.34 -6.00 -4.60
N THR A 56 9.54 -6.03 -5.18
CA THR A 56 9.70 -5.99 -6.65
C THR A 56 10.52 -7.17 -7.15
N LEU A 57 10.28 -7.58 -8.39
CA LEU A 57 11.18 -8.49 -9.09
C LEU A 57 12.50 -7.78 -9.43
N LYS A 58 13.55 -8.58 -9.67
CA LYS A 58 14.95 -8.10 -9.64
C LYS A 58 15.29 -7.02 -10.66
N GLN A 59 14.76 -7.07 -11.88
CA GLN A 59 15.08 -6.07 -12.90
C GLN A 59 13.82 -5.68 -13.66
N PRO A 60 13.62 -4.37 -13.93
CA PRO A 60 12.57 -3.92 -14.83
C PRO A 60 12.86 -4.36 -16.26
N THR A 61 11.80 -4.65 -17.01
CA THR A 61 11.91 -5.02 -18.42
C THR A 61 11.86 -3.75 -19.26
N LYS A 62 12.92 -3.48 -20.03
CA LYS A 62 13.00 -2.34 -20.95
C LYS A 62 12.85 -2.81 -22.39
N THR A 63 12.01 -2.12 -23.15
CA THR A 63 11.78 -2.29 -24.59
C THR A 63 11.80 -0.92 -25.27
N ASP A 64 11.75 -0.88 -26.60
CA ASP A 64 11.77 0.39 -27.34
C ASP A 64 10.59 1.30 -27.01
N GLN A 65 9.44 0.73 -26.63
CA GLN A 65 8.23 1.50 -26.35
C GLN A 65 7.86 1.55 -24.86
N GLN A 66 8.47 0.72 -24.01
CA GLN A 66 8.00 0.55 -22.63
C GLN A 66 9.12 0.21 -21.65
N LEU A 67 9.01 0.76 -20.43
CA LEU A 67 9.77 0.34 -19.26
C LEU A 67 8.80 -0.20 -18.19
N VAL A 68 8.96 -1.46 -17.81
CA VAL A 68 8.00 -2.19 -16.97
C VAL A 68 8.63 -2.60 -15.64
N PHE A 69 8.04 -2.15 -14.53
CA PHE A 69 8.37 -2.60 -13.19
C PHE A 69 7.31 -3.57 -12.68
N THR A 70 7.74 -4.74 -12.18
CA THR A 70 6.82 -5.73 -11.60
C THR A 70 6.88 -5.68 -10.08
N VAL A 71 5.75 -5.36 -9.47
CA VAL A 71 5.53 -5.31 -8.04
C VAL A 71 4.74 -6.53 -7.59
N LEU A 72 5.18 -7.18 -6.52
CA LEU A 72 4.46 -8.26 -5.85
C LEU A 72 3.54 -7.68 -4.77
N ARG A 73 2.29 -8.14 -4.78
CA ARG A 73 1.26 -7.76 -3.84
C ARG A 73 0.73 -9.03 -3.17
N PRO A 74 1.31 -9.44 -2.03
CA PRO A 74 0.75 -10.55 -1.26
C PRO A 74 -0.59 -10.11 -0.66
N ILE A 75 -1.64 -10.91 -0.89
CA ILE A 75 -2.96 -10.68 -0.30
C ILE A 75 -3.28 -11.86 0.60
N ASN A 76 -3.62 -11.60 1.85
CA ASN A 76 -4.16 -12.62 2.74
C ASN A 76 -5.68 -12.69 2.52
N ILE A 77 -6.16 -13.75 1.87
CA ILE A 77 -7.60 -13.98 1.71
C ILE A 77 -8.06 -14.86 2.88
N PRO A 78 -8.87 -14.33 3.83
CA PRO A 78 -9.39 -15.13 4.92
C PRO A 78 -10.45 -16.10 4.39
N VAL A 79 -10.32 -17.38 4.74
CA VAL A 79 -11.33 -18.39 4.39
C VAL A 79 -12.48 -18.31 5.39
N PRO A 80 -13.74 -18.19 4.93
CA PRO A 80 -14.89 -18.19 5.81
C PRO A 80 -15.08 -19.61 6.38
N ILE A 81 -14.94 -19.75 7.69
CA ILE A 81 -15.36 -20.97 8.39
C ILE A 81 -16.81 -20.83 8.84
N VAL A 82 -17.62 -21.85 8.58
CA VAL A 82 -19.00 -21.91 9.07
C VAL A 82 -18.95 -22.23 10.56
N GLN A 83 -19.21 -21.23 11.40
CA GLN A 83 -19.35 -21.46 12.84
C GLN A 83 -20.74 -22.00 13.15
N THR A 84 -20.83 -23.25 13.56
CA THR A 84 -22.04 -23.83 14.16
C THR A 84 -22.03 -23.51 15.65
N TYR A 85 -22.92 -22.62 16.09
CA TYR A 85 -23.10 -22.34 17.52
C TYR A 85 -24.05 -23.39 18.13
N PRO A 86 -23.61 -24.18 19.13
CA PRO A 86 -24.53 -25.03 19.88
C PRO A 86 -25.23 -24.17 20.93
N GLY A 87 -26.43 -23.67 20.61
CA GLY A 87 -27.21 -22.90 21.59
C GLY A 87 -28.32 -22.04 21.02
N ALA A 88 -29.38 -22.66 20.49
CA ALA A 88 -30.73 -22.06 20.41
C ALA A 88 -31.79 -23.11 20.05
N GLY A 89 -31.99 -24.12 20.92
CA GLY A 89 -33.16 -25.02 20.87
C GLY A 89 -33.31 -25.88 19.59
N PRO A 90 -34.35 -26.74 19.54
CA PRO A 90 -34.50 -27.73 18.46
C PRO A 90 -35.01 -27.18 17.12
N THR A 91 -35.17 -25.87 16.96
CA THR A 91 -35.91 -25.30 15.81
C THR A 91 -35.23 -24.16 15.05
N MET A 92 -34.01 -23.73 15.39
CA MET A 92 -33.36 -22.63 14.66
C MET A 92 -31.86 -22.88 14.45
N ILE A 93 -31.49 -23.70 13.45
CA ILE A 93 -30.12 -23.72 12.92
C ILE A 93 -29.93 -22.45 12.09
N GLY A 94 -29.55 -21.36 12.77
CA GLY A 94 -29.10 -20.14 12.11
C GLY A 94 -27.64 -20.27 11.72
N THR A 95 -27.35 -20.71 10.49
CA THR A 95 -25.99 -20.72 9.95
C THR A 95 -25.53 -19.28 9.75
N ARG A 96 -24.63 -18.78 10.61
CA ARG A 96 -24.04 -17.45 10.47
C ARG A 96 -22.63 -17.63 9.91
N LEU A 97 -22.34 -17.02 8.76
CA LEU A 97 -20.99 -16.95 8.20
C LEU A 97 -20.15 -16.03 9.10
N GLY A 98 -19.50 -16.60 10.11
CA GLY A 98 -18.52 -15.89 10.93
C GLY A 98 -17.17 -15.91 10.25
N ALA A 99 -16.71 -14.78 9.72
CA ALA A 99 -15.33 -14.63 9.26
C ALA A 99 -14.39 -14.62 10.47
N THR A 100 -14.12 -15.78 11.04
CA THR A 100 -13.05 -15.94 12.03
C THR A 100 -11.76 -16.19 11.27
N THR A 101 -10.88 -15.20 11.32
CA THR A 101 -9.55 -15.24 10.74
C THR A 101 -8.69 -16.23 11.54
N THR A 102 -8.80 -17.52 11.23
CA THR A 102 -7.74 -18.45 11.61
C THR A 102 -6.60 -18.25 10.62
N SER A 103 -5.44 -17.85 11.13
CA SER A 103 -4.18 -17.59 10.40
C SER A 103 -3.68 -18.79 9.56
N GLN A 104 -4.41 -19.91 9.50
CA GLN A 104 -3.93 -21.20 8.99
C GLN A 104 -4.53 -21.64 7.65
N GLN A 105 -5.43 -20.87 7.03
CA GLN A 105 -6.02 -21.24 5.73
C GLN A 105 -6.08 -20.09 4.72
N SER A 106 -5.13 -19.16 4.74
CA SER A 106 -5.03 -18.16 3.67
C SER A 106 -4.29 -18.72 2.45
N TYR A 107 -4.87 -18.59 1.26
CA TYR A 107 -4.15 -18.86 0.01
C TYR A 107 -3.11 -17.75 -0.21
N ASP A 108 -1.85 -18.12 -0.34
CA ASP A 108 -0.78 -17.19 -0.72
C ASP A 108 -0.79 -17.05 -2.25
N VAL A 109 -1.58 -16.10 -2.74
CA VAL A 109 -1.64 -15.76 -4.16
C VAL A 109 -0.76 -14.55 -4.39
N ASN A 110 0.37 -14.77 -5.07
CA ASN A 110 1.23 -13.69 -5.52
C ASN A 110 0.55 -12.97 -6.69
N PHE A 111 -0.13 -11.87 -6.39
CA PHE A 111 -0.62 -10.99 -7.43
C PHE A 111 0.50 -10.07 -7.90
N TYR A 112 0.59 -9.91 -9.21
CA TYR A 112 1.52 -8.97 -9.84
C TYR A 112 0.79 -7.69 -10.20
N CYS A 113 1.48 -6.57 -9.98
CA CYS A 113 1.12 -5.28 -10.52
C CYS A 113 2.28 -4.77 -11.38
N HIS A 114 2.02 -4.54 -12.65
CA HIS A 114 2.95 -3.98 -13.61
C HIS A 114 2.75 -2.48 -13.66
N ILE A 115 3.80 -1.73 -13.32
CA ILE A 115 3.88 -0.28 -13.52
C ILE A 115 4.62 -0.09 -14.83
N ILE A 116 3.91 0.39 -15.85
CA ILE A 116 4.40 0.49 -17.21
C ILE A 116 4.55 1.97 -17.56
N PHE A 117 5.77 2.38 -17.85
CA PHE A 117 6.06 3.67 -18.45
C PHE A 117 6.02 3.51 -19.96
N ASP A 118 5.14 4.23 -20.64
CA ASP A 118 5.14 4.31 -22.09
C ASP A 118 6.25 5.29 -22.52
N LEU A 119 7.15 4.82 -23.37
CA LEU A 119 8.33 5.53 -23.85
C LEU A 119 8.10 6.05 -25.27
N ASP A 120 8.73 7.17 -25.59
CA ASP A 120 8.85 7.65 -26.97
C ASP A 120 10.11 7.11 -27.67
N GLN A 121 10.31 7.55 -28.91
CA GLN A 121 11.46 7.19 -29.73
C GLN A 121 12.81 7.65 -29.12
N GLN A 122 12.79 8.60 -28.20
CA GLN A 122 13.98 9.10 -27.48
C GLN A 122 14.17 8.41 -26.13
N GLN A 123 13.41 7.34 -25.85
CA GLN A 123 13.41 6.61 -24.58
C GLN A 123 12.96 7.48 -23.39
N ILE A 124 12.11 8.48 -23.63
CA ILE A 124 11.55 9.36 -22.61
C ILE A 124 10.15 8.89 -22.22
N ALA A 125 9.88 8.80 -20.91
CA ALA A 125 8.57 8.42 -20.39
C ALA A 125 7.52 9.49 -20.67
N ARG A 126 6.43 9.12 -21.34
CA ARG A 126 5.31 10.00 -21.70
C ARG A 126 4.10 9.83 -20.81
N SER A 127 3.82 8.59 -20.41
CA SER A 127 2.70 8.24 -19.54
C SER A 127 3.04 7.04 -18.68
N ILE A 128 2.22 6.84 -17.65
CA ILE A 128 2.28 5.69 -16.75
C ILE A 128 0.93 4.99 -16.82
N ARG A 129 0.95 3.68 -16.97
CA ARG A 129 -0.22 2.82 -16.88
C ARG A 129 0.06 1.68 -15.90
N TYR A 130 -1.01 1.13 -15.35
CA TYR A 130 -0.93 0.04 -14.39
C TYR A 130 -1.71 -1.15 -14.93
N GLU A 131 -1.11 -2.33 -14.86
CA GLU A 131 -1.74 -3.56 -15.31
C GLU A 131 -1.54 -4.67 -14.27
N GLY A 132 -2.63 -5.30 -13.85
CA GLY A 132 -2.57 -6.36 -12.85
C GLY A 132 -3.85 -6.39 -12.03
N LYS A 133 -4.10 -7.54 -11.39
CA LYS A 133 -5.28 -7.73 -10.54
C LYS A 133 -5.17 -7.05 -9.17
N ALA A 134 -3.96 -6.66 -8.79
CA ALA A 134 -3.66 -6.05 -7.48
C ALA A 134 -2.92 -4.70 -7.60
N CYS A 135 -3.01 -4.07 -8.78
CA CYS A 135 -2.90 -2.63 -8.92
C CYS A 135 -4.23 -2.01 -8.44
#